data_AF-A0A5P8NY77-F1
#
_entry.id   AF-A0A5P8NY77-F1
#
_cell.length_a   1.000
_cell.length_b   1.000
_cell.length_c   1.000
_cell.angle_alpha   90.00
_cell.angle_beta   90.00
_cell.angle_gamma   90.00
#
_symmetry.space_group_name_H-M   'P 1'
#
loop_
_entity.id
_entity.type
_entity.pdbx_description
1 polymer ?
#
loop_
_entity_poly.entity_id
_entity_poly.type
_entity_poly.pdbx_seq_one_letter_code
_entity_poly.pdbx_strand_id
1 'polypeptide(L)'
;MPIVHADYSNLDHEEMAASIGLSAKHVPILIASYLEEADGGLAKLEESINKRDYAAIKADAHFIKGSSGNLKFNELYEMSKEMEFAGAEADESFDYEGYLKAIKEAISTIK
;
A
#
# COMPACT_ATOMS: atom_id res chain seq x y z
N MET A 1 3.80 -8.01 -10.83
CA MET A 1 2.52 -7.82 -11.59
C MET A 1 2.61 -6.53 -12.41
N PRO A 2 1.73 -6.22 -13.37
CA PRO A 2 1.66 -4.86 -13.92
C PRO A 2 1.10 -3.89 -12.87
N ILE A 3 1.38 -2.59 -13.03
CA ILE A 3 0.70 -1.53 -12.28
C ILE A 3 -0.81 -1.65 -12.50
N VAL A 4 -1.58 -1.55 -11.42
CA VAL A 4 -3.05 -1.58 -11.44
C VAL A 4 -3.60 -0.30 -10.84
N HIS A 5 -4.64 0.26 -11.46
CA HIS A 5 -5.40 1.39 -10.90
C HIS A 5 -6.57 0.84 -10.10
N ALA A 6 -6.29 0.39 -8.88
CA ALA A 6 -7.30 -0.15 -7.97
C ALA A 6 -8.27 0.96 -7.50
N ASP A 7 -9.53 0.60 -7.27
CA ASP A 7 -10.58 1.49 -6.79
C ASP A 7 -11.33 0.84 -5.61
N TYR A 8 -11.21 1.46 -4.45
CA TYR A 8 -11.81 1.05 -3.18
C TYR A 8 -12.96 1.98 -2.76
N SER A 9 -13.57 2.72 -3.69
CA SER A 9 -14.68 3.63 -3.37
C SER A 9 -15.99 2.94 -2.97
N ASN A 10 -16.12 1.63 -3.24
CA ASN A 10 -17.30 0.81 -2.96
C ASN A 10 -16.97 -0.38 -2.05
N LEU A 11 -16.13 -0.18 -1.03
CA LEU A 11 -15.76 -1.23 -0.08
C LEU A 11 -16.99 -1.82 0.61
N ASP A 12 -17.11 -3.15 0.57
CA ASP A 12 -18.05 -3.89 1.41
C ASP A 12 -17.41 -4.12 2.79
N HIS A 13 -17.88 -3.36 3.78
CA HIS A 13 -17.37 -3.44 5.14
C HIS A 13 -17.73 -4.76 5.83
N GLU A 14 -18.83 -5.41 5.44
CA GLU A 14 -19.21 -6.72 5.99
C GLU A 14 -18.28 -7.80 5.45
N GLU A 15 -18.02 -7.79 4.14
CA GLU A 15 -17.05 -8.72 3.51
C GLU A 15 -15.64 -8.52 4.07
N MET A 16 -15.18 -7.27 4.15
CA MET A 16 -13.88 -6.96 4.74
C MET A 16 -13.78 -7.47 6.18
N ALA A 17 -14.77 -7.16 7.02
CA ALA A 17 -14.79 -7.60 8.40
C ALA A 17 -14.76 -9.13 8.54
N ALA A 18 -15.55 -9.84 7.72
CA ALA A 18 -15.55 -11.30 7.69
C ALA A 18 -14.17 -11.86 7.28
N SER A 19 -13.52 -11.24 6.28
CA SER A 19 -12.21 -11.67 5.77
C SER A 19 -11.06 -11.50 6.77
N ILE A 20 -11.21 -10.61 7.75
CA ILE A 20 -10.23 -10.35 8.82
C ILE A 20 -10.70 -10.84 10.20
N GLY A 21 -11.84 -11.53 10.28
CA GLY A 21 -12.35 -12.13 11.52
C GLY A 21 -12.85 -11.13 12.57
N LEU A 22 -13.37 -9.98 12.14
CA LEU A 22 -13.86 -8.90 13.01
C LEU A 22 -15.32 -8.56 12.70
N SER A 23 -15.89 -7.66 13.52
CA SER A 23 -17.21 -7.09 13.26
C SER A 23 -17.10 -5.84 12.39
N ALA A 24 -18.02 -5.67 11.43
CA ALA A 24 -18.09 -4.51 10.53
C ALA A 24 -18.10 -3.16 11.26
N LYS A 25 -18.60 -3.11 12.50
CA LYS A 25 -18.56 -1.90 13.35
C LYS A 25 -17.13 -1.38 13.62
N HIS A 26 -16.11 -2.24 13.51
CA HIS A 26 -14.71 -1.89 13.73
C HIS A 26 -13.99 -1.50 12.42
N VAL A 27 -14.56 -1.77 11.25
CA VAL A 27 -13.91 -1.47 9.97
C VAL A 27 -13.58 0.02 9.82
N PRO A 28 -14.48 0.98 10.13
CA PRO A 28 -14.17 2.40 9.98
C PRO A 28 -12.94 2.87 10.79
N ILE A 29 -12.77 2.39 12.02
CA ILE A 29 -11.61 2.77 12.84
C ILE A 29 -10.32 2.14 12.32
N LEU A 30 -10.39 0.92 11.79
CA LEU A 30 -9.22 0.26 11.18
C LEU A 30 -8.80 0.96 9.89
N ILE A 31 -9.76 1.34 9.05
CA ILE A 31 -9.50 2.12 7.83
C ILE A 31 -8.88 3.48 8.20
N ALA A 32 -9.42 4.17 9.21
CA ALA A 32 -8.85 5.44 9.67
C ALA A 32 -7.39 5.30 10.13
N SER A 33 -7.09 4.27 10.95
CA SER A 33 -5.71 3.98 11.37
C SER A 33 -4.80 3.63 10.20
N TYR A 34 -5.30 2.84 9.25
CA TYR A 34 -4.57 2.51 8.02
C TYR A 34 -4.23 3.76 7.22
N LEU A 35 -5.17 4.69 7.02
CA LEU A 35 -4.95 5.92 6.25
C LEU A 35 -3.93 6.84 6.93
N GLU A 36 -3.97 6.95 8.25
CA GLU A 36 -2.97 7.72 9.03
C GLU A 36 -1.56 7.12 8.89
N GLU A 37 -1.44 5.79 9.02
CA GLU A 37 -0.16 5.09 8.84
C GLU A 37 0.35 5.19 7.40
N ALA A 38 -0.55 5.05 6.41
CA ALA A 38 -0.22 5.06 5.00
C ALA A 38 0.32 6.43 4.56
N ASP A 39 -0.25 7.54 5.04
CA ASP A 39 0.25 8.89 4.71
C ASP A 39 1.73 9.06 5.10
N GLY A 40 2.07 8.69 6.35
CA GLY A 40 3.45 8.71 6.83
C GLY A 40 4.38 7.74 6.09
N GLY A 41 3.89 6.55 5.73
CA GLY A 41 4.63 5.57 4.94
C GLY A 41 4.91 6.02 3.51
N LEU A 42 3.92 6.62 2.86
CA LEU A 42 4.02 7.12 1.48
C LEU A 42 5.00 8.28 1.35
N ALA A 43 4.99 9.21 2.32
CA ALA A 43 5.94 10.32 2.34
C ALA A 43 7.40 9.84 2.44
N LYS A 44 7.66 8.84 3.30
CA LYS A 44 8.99 8.23 3.43
C LYS A 44 9.40 7.50 2.16
N LEU A 45 8.49 6.69 1.61
CA LEU A 45 8.76 5.97 0.37
C LEU A 45 9.10 6.92 -0.78
N GLU A 46 8.38 8.03 -0.92
CA GLU A 46 8.68 9.06 -1.92
C GLU A 46 10.06 9.68 -1.72
N GLU A 47 10.44 10.00 -0.48
CA GLU A 47 11.79 10.48 -0.17
C GLU A 47 12.88 9.45 -0.53
N SER A 48 12.66 8.18 -0.20
CA SER A 48 13.56 7.07 -0.50
C SER A 48 13.74 6.86 -2.00
N ILE A 49 12.65 6.95 -2.78
CA ILE A 49 12.67 6.91 -4.26
C ILE A 49 13.48 8.08 -4.82
N ASN A 50 13.22 9.31 -4.36
CA ASN A 50 13.92 10.50 -4.82
C ASN A 50 15.44 10.45 -4.55
N LYS A 51 15.85 9.81 -3.45
CA LYS A 51 17.26 9.60 -3.10
C LYS A 51 17.88 8.37 -3.76
N ARG A 52 17.10 7.54 -4.44
CA ARG A 52 17.50 6.21 -4.94
C ARG A 52 18.08 5.32 -3.83
N ASP A 53 17.53 5.42 -2.63
CA ASP A 53 17.93 4.60 -1.49
C ASP A 53 17.16 3.27 -1.53
N TYR A 54 17.66 2.30 -2.30
CA TYR A 54 16.97 1.01 -2.51
C TYR A 54 16.72 0.22 -1.23
N ALA A 55 17.62 0.34 -0.25
CA ALA A 55 17.44 -0.30 1.06
C ALA A 55 16.27 0.34 1.83
N ALA A 56 16.16 1.67 1.78
CA ALA A 56 15.02 2.38 2.35
C ALA A 56 13.72 2.12 1.57
N ILE A 57 13.75 2.11 0.23
CA ILE A 57 12.61 1.76 -0.62
C ILE A 57 12.06 0.39 -0.23
N LYS A 58 12.94 -0.62 -0.09
CA LYS A 58 12.54 -1.96 0.36
C LYS A 58 11.83 -1.90 1.72
N ALA A 59 12.41 -1.19 2.69
CA ALA A 59 11.86 -1.11 4.04
C ALA A 59 10.51 -0.37 4.08
N ASP A 60 10.40 0.75 3.37
CA ASP A 60 9.17 1.55 3.30
C ASP A 60 8.06 0.79 2.54
N ALA A 61 8.39 0.13 1.43
CA ALA A 61 7.44 -0.70 0.69
C ALA A 61 6.98 -1.92 1.51
N HIS A 62 7.87 -2.54 2.30
CA HIS A 62 7.52 -3.61 3.23
C HIS A 62 6.48 -3.16 4.27
N PHE A 63 6.65 -1.96 4.81
CA PHE A 63 5.72 -1.37 5.76
C PHE A 63 4.33 -1.19 5.16
N ILE A 64 4.23 -0.57 3.97
CA ILE A 64 2.96 -0.36 3.28
C ILE A 64 2.30 -1.71 2.95
N LYS A 65 3.08 -2.67 2.42
CA LYS A 65 2.61 -4.04 2.17
C LYS A 65 1.99 -4.66 3.41
N GLY A 66 2.67 -4.59 4.55
CA GLY A 66 2.19 -5.15 5.81
C GLY A 66 0.86 -4.53 6.25
N SER A 67 0.78 -3.19 6.23
CA SER A 67 -0.43 -2.47 6.61
C SER A 67 -1.60 -2.79 5.67
N SER A 68 -1.38 -2.80 4.35
CA SER A 68 -2.41 -3.18 3.36
C SER A 68 -2.87 -4.64 3.49
N GLY A 69 -1.94 -5.55 3.80
CA GLY A 69 -2.24 -6.97 3.98
C GLY A 69 -3.15 -7.26 5.18
N ASN A 70 -3.07 -6.46 6.24
CA ASN A 70 -3.91 -6.61 7.43
C ASN A 70 -5.40 -6.35 7.15
N LEU A 71 -5.71 -5.48 6.18
CA LEU A 71 -7.08 -5.12 5.78
C LEU A 71 -7.52 -5.71 4.44
N LYS A 72 -6.71 -6.63 3.87
CA LYS A 72 -6.99 -7.30 2.59
C LYS A 72 -7.14 -6.33 1.41
N PHE A 73 -6.45 -5.20 1.44
CA PHE A 73 -6.25 -4.36 0.26
C PHE A 73 -5.26 -5.03 -0.69
N ASN A 74 -5.73 -6.06 -1.41
CA ASN A 74 -4.88 -7.00 -2.14
C ASN A 74 -4.05 -6.33 -3.24
N GLU A 75 -4.62 -5.40 -3.97
CA GLU A 75 -3.92 -4.69 -5.05
C GLU A 75 -2.82 -3.79 -4.47
N LEU A 76 -3.08 -3.13 -3.34
CA LEU A 76 -2.08 -2.32 -2.63
C LEU A 76 -0.96 -3.19 -2.04
N TYR A 77 -1.33 -4.35 -1.47
CA TYR A 77 -0.39 -5.36 -1.01
C TYR A 77 0.53 -5.82 -2.13
N GLU A 78 -0.04 -6.20 -3.28
CA GLU A 78 0.71 -6.71 -4.41
C GLU A 78 1.63 -5.65 -5.02
N MET A 79 1.15 -4.42 -5.25
CA MET A 79 2.00 -3.34 -5.75
C MET A 79 3.16 -3.02 -4.81
N SER A 80 2.90 -2.99 -3.49
CA SER A 80 3.95 -2.74 -2.49
C SER A 80 4.95 -3.89 -2.41
N LYS A 81 4.51 -5.14 -2.57
CA LYS A 81 5.38 -6.31 -2.63
C LYS A 81 6.34 -6.28 -3.82
N GLU A 82 5.84 -5.91 -5.00
CA GLU A 82 6.70 -5.79 -6.19
C GLU A 82 7.77 -4.71 -5.99
N MET A 83 7.39 -3.57 -5.41
CA MET A 83 8.34 -2.50 -5.09
C MET A 83 9.36 -2.91 -4.02
N GLU A 84 8.93 -3.66 -2.99
CA GLU A 84 9.82 -4.23 -1.99
C GLU A 84 10.86 -5.17 -2.63
N PHE A 85 10.44 -6.03 -3.55
CA PHE A 85 11.34 -6.94 -4.25
C PHE A 85 12.30 -6.20 -5.17
N ALA A 86 11.82 -5.21 -5.92
CA ALA A 86 12.68 -4.37 -6.76
C ALA A 86 13.73 -3.62 -5.92
N GLY A 87 13.33 -3.04 -4.78
CA GLY A 87 14.25 -2.40 -3.84
C GLY A 87 15.25 -3.37 -3.22
N ALA A 88 14.86 -4.63 -2.98
CA ALA A 88 15.77 -5.67 -2.47
C ALA A 88 16.87 -6.04 -3.48
N GLU A 89 16.55 -6.01 -4.77
CA GLU A 89 17.50 -6.27 -5.87
C GLU A 89 18.21 -5.01 -6.36
N ALA A 90 17.88 -3.83 -5.80
CA ALA A 90 18.32 -2.52 -6.28
C ALA A 90 18.09 -2.35 -7.80
N ASP A 91 16.93 -2.81 -8.29
CA ASP A 91 16.61 -2.80 -9.71
C ASP A 91 16.33 -1.38 -10.19
N GLU A 92 17.28 -0.76 -10.91
CA GLU A 92 17.13 0.59 -11.48
C GLU A 92 16.14 0.67 -12.65
N SER A 93 15.77 -0.48 -13.24
CA SER A 93 14.85 -0.54 -14.38
C SER A 93 13.38 -0.57 -13.96
N PHE A 94 13.11 -0.78 -12.66
CA PHE A 94 11.78 -0.80 -12.09
C PHE A 94 11.16 0.60 -12.02
N ASP A 95 9.87 0.70 -12.35
CA ASP A 95 9.12 1.97 -12.34
C ASP A 95 8.62 2.33 -10.93
N TYR A 96 9.53 2.73 -10.04
CA TYR A 96 9.17 3.09 -8.65
C TYR A 96 8.18 4.24 -8.58
N GLU A 97 8.35 5.26 -9.43
CA GLU A 97 7.48 6.44 -9.45
C GLU A 97 6.06 6.08 -9.93
N GLY A 98 5.94 5.27 -10.97
CA GLY A 98 4.65 4.79 -11.48
C GLY A 98 3.90 3.95 -10.45
N TYR A 99 4.59 3.04 -9.75
CA TYR A 99 3.99 2.27 -8.67
C TYR A 99 3.59 3.14 -7.48
N LEU A 100 4.44 4.07 -7.04
CA LEU A 100 4.11 5.00 -5.95
C LEU A 100 2.86 5.80 -6.30
N LYS A 101 2.77 6.31 -7.53
CA LYS A 101 1.61 7.04 -8.03
C LYS A 101 0.35 6.18 -7.99
N ALA A 102 0.40 4.95 -8.50
CA ALA A 102 -0.75 4.05 -8.50
C ALA A 102 -1.21 3.68 -7.08
N ILE A 103 -0.28 3.47 -6.15
CA ILE A 103 -0.57 3.24 -4.74
C ILE A 103 -1.27 4.47 -4.12
N LYS A 104 -0.74 5.69 -4.35
CA LYS A 104 -1.36 6.94 -3.87
C LYS A 104 -2.77 7.13 -4.43
N GLU A 105 -2.96 6.89 -5.73
CA GLU A 105 -4.27 6.96 -6.39
C GLU A 105 -5.25 5.97 -5.75
N ALA A 106 -4.86 4.71 -5.59
CA ALA A 106 -5.72 3.69 -4.99
C ALA A 106 -6.10 4.03 -3.54
N ILE A 107 -5.15 4.47 -2.72
CA ILE A 107 -5.43 4.89 -1.33
C ILE A 107 -6.41 6.07 -1.30
N SER A 108 -6.32 7.02 -2.23
CA SER A 108 -7.24 8.16 -2.29
C SER A 108 -8.71 7.79 -2.56
N THR A 109 -8.97 6.56 -3.03
CA THR A 109 -10.33 6.07 -3.29
C THR A 109 -11.00 5.45 -2.06
N ILE A 110 -10.23 5.14 -1.01
CA ILE A 110 -10.74 4.57 0.24
C ILE A 110 -11.55 5.65 0.99
N LYS A 111 -12.78 5.31 1.39
CA LYS A 111 -13.73 6.22 2.05
C LYS A 111 -14.24 5.69 3.38
#